data_AF-A0AB35YA58-F1
#
_entry.id   AF-A0AB35YA58-F1
#
_cell.length_a   1.000
_cell.length_b   1.000
_cell.length_c   1.000
_cell.angle_alpha   90.00
_cell.angle_beta   90.00
_cell.angle_gamma   90.00
#
_symmetry.space_group_name_H-M   'P 1'
#
loop_
_entity.id
_entity.type
_entity.pdbx_description
1 polymer ?
#
loop_
_entity_poly.entity_id
_entity_poly.type
_entity_poly.pdbx_seq_one_letter_code
_entity_poly.pdbx_strand_id
1 'polypeptide(L)'
;MYPQQVHEYLKGFFAENECPILGEEDHSLTVQLTVDIDKRIMNRPFYWQYIEATNSEPNPAQVTFITDQTAMAGNLFGEVIHYGSPRLNQLFHATGELGAYVQLFEKVDHAMGQVILTPWLGVNFKVSYCCDRTKEMMYSFGINLLTGVIKEDFHETIYASDFDTEPAENVFHVQYIIKPARALERLNAAVESIIEKDDHSWAIEAQKRWQRDQRVLDYFYEDVEDKPECYEIERKALEEQYESKIKIDIINGGLFYLF
;
A
#
# COMPACT_ATOMS: atom_id res chain seq x y z
N MET A 1 -5.63 12.80 7.62
CA MET A 1 -5.33 12.04 8.85
C MET A 1 -5.12 13.03 9.98
N TYR A 2 -5.85 12.90 11.09
CA TYR A 2 -5.71 13.78 12.26
C TYR A 2 -4.45 13.46 13.07
N PRO A 3 -3.91 14.38 13.88
CA PRO A 3 -2.71 14.14 14.69
C PRO A 3 -2.78 12.87 15.56
N GLN A 4 -3.94 12.58 16.16
CA GLN A 4 -4.17 11.36 16.94
C GLN A 4 -4.04 10.09 16.11
N GLN A 5 -4.59 10.08 14.90
CA GLN A 5 -4.47 8.93 13.99
C GLN A 5 -3.02 8.71 13.57
N VAL A 6 -2.25 9.79 13.35
CA VAL A 6 -0.82 9.70 13.06
C VAL A 6 -0.08 9.09 14.25
N HIS A 7 -0.40 9.51 15.48
CA HIS A 7 0.21 8.97 16.69
C HIS A 7 -0.07 7.45 16.85
N GLU A 8 -1.32 7.04 16.71
CA GLU A 8 -1.72 5.62 16.77
C GLU A 8 -1.03 4.78 15.70
N TYR A 9 -0.95 5.31 14.47
CA TYR A 9 -0.25 4.66 13.37
C TYR A 9 1.24 4.48 13.66
N LEU A 10 1.94 5.52 14.15
CA LEU A 10 3.36 5.44 14.50
C LEU A 10 3.60 4.38 15.58
N LYS A 11 2.75 4.37 16.62
CA LYS A 11 2.83 3.39 17.70
C LYS A 11 2.68 1.96 17.19
N GLY A 12 1.66 1.71 16.36
CA GLY A 12 1.44 0.40 15.73
C GLY A 12 2.63 -0.03 14.88
N PHE A 13 3.08 0.84 13.97
CA PHE A 13 4.22 0.56 13.09
C PHE A 13 5.48 0.19 13.86
N PHE A 14 5.88 0.96 14.88
CA PHE A 14 7.10 0.67 15.63
C PHE A 14 6.97 -0.55 16.53
N ALA A 15 5.79 -0.79 17.11
CA ALA A 15 5.54 -1.99 17.91
C ALA A 15 5.60 -3.27 17.07
N GLU A 16 4.98 -3.27 15.88
CA GLU A 16 4.99 -4.40 14.94
C GLU A 16 6.38 -4.69 14.37
N ASN A 17 7.24 -3.67 14.27
CA ASN A 17 8.61 -3.79 13.80
C ASN A 17 9.65 -3.94 14.92
N GLU A 18 9.20 -4.37 16.10
CA GLU A 18 10.04 -4.67 17.27
C GLU A 18 10.95 -3.51 17.69
N CYS A 19 10.54 -2.27 17.41
CA CYS A 19 11.27 -1.07 17.82
C CYS A 19 10.83 -0.68 19.25
N PRO A 20 11.74 -0.71 20.24
CA PRO A 20 11.37 -0.38 21.62
C PRO A 20 10.90 1.07 21.73
N ILE A 21 9.72 1.27 22.31
CA ILE A 21 9.19 2.59 22.67
C ILE A 21 9.84 3.01 24.00
N LEU A 22 10.67 4.04 23.95
CA LEU A 22 11.43 4.55 25.12
C LEU A 22 10.67 5.62 25.89
N GLY A 23 9.76 6.33 25.22
CA GLY A 23 8.92 7.36 25.82
C GLY A 23 7.68 7.58 24.98
N GLU A 24 6.52 7.60 25.64
CA GLU A 24 5.22 7.85 25.03
C GLU A 24 4.56 9.01 25.80
N GLU A 25 4.24 10.07 25.08
CA GLU A 25 3.44 11.20 25.57
C GLU A 25 2.29 11.44 24.58
N ASP A 26 1.21 12.09 25.00
CA ASP A 26 0.01 12.31 24.16
C ASP A 26 0.30 12.97 22.79
N HIS A 27 1.45 13.65 22.67
CA HIS A 27 1.85 14.39 21.47
C HIS A 27 3.24 14.01 20.96
N SER A 28 3.97 13.11 21.63
CA SER A 28 5.32 12.72 21.22
C SER A 28 5.60 11.23 21.44
N LEU A 29 6.39 10.63 20.54
CA LEU A 29 6.77 9.23 20.60
C LEU A 29 8.28 9.10 20.40
N THR A 30 8.98 8.63 21.43
CA THR A 30 10.41 8.34 21.39
C THR A 30 10.64 6.85 21.19
N VAL A 31 11.33 6.47 20.11
CA VAL A 31 11.60 5.07 19.77
C VAL A 31 13.08 4.82 19.52
N GLN A 32 13.54 3.64 19.92
CA GLN A 32 14.79 3.08 19.47
C GLN A 32 14.54 2.29 18.19
N LEU A 33 15.15 2.70 17.08
CA LEU A 33 14.98 1.99 15.82
C LEU A 33 15.75 0.66 15.85
N THR A 34 15.27 -0.33 15.10
CA THR A 34 16.06 -1.51 14.75
C THR A 34 17.00 -1.18 13.58
N VAL A 35 18.00 -2.03 13.34
CA VAL A 35 18.90 -1.89 12.17
C VAL A 35 18.12 -1.83 10.86
N ASP A 36 17.07 -2.66 10.75
CA ASP A 36 16.28 -2.84 9.55
C ASP A 36 15.40 -1.61 9.23
N ILE A 37 14.68 -1.11 10.23
CA ILE A 37 13.84 0.10 10.10
C ILE A 37 14.69 1.34 9.89
N ASP A 38 15.80 1.45 10.61
CA ASP A 38 16.69 2.58 10.48
C ASP A 38 17.26 2.72 9.05
N LYS A 39 17.70 1.62 8.44
CA LYS A 39 18.15 1.61 7.03
C LYS A 39 17.06 2.09 6.06
N ARG A 40 15.79 1.77 6.34
CA ARG A 40 14.64 2.16 5.50
C ARG A 40 14.30 3.63 5.63
N ILE A 41 14.30 4.18 6.84
CA ILE A 41 13.78 5.52 7.08
C ILE A 41 14.88 6.57 7.26
N MET A 42 15.96 6.29 7.98
CA MET A 42 16.90 7.34 8.43
C MET A 42 17.84 7.90 7.34
N ASN A 43 17.75 7.40 6.10
CA ASN A 43 18.51 7.85 4.94
C ASN A 43 20.00 8.12 5.23
N ARG A 44 20.64 7.17 5.91
CA ARG A 44 22.07 7.24 6.28
C ARG A 44 22.90 6.12 5.62
N PRO A 45 22.94 6.07 4.28
CA PRO A 45 23.59 4.98 3.54
C PRO A 45 25.09 4.88 3.84
N PHE A 46 25.79 6.01 3.96
CA PHE A 46 27.23 6.02 4.23
C PHE A 46 27.59 5.48 5.61
N TYR A 47 26.74 5.73 6.62
CA TYR A 47 26.92 5.17 7.96
C TYR A 47 26.84 3.64 7.90
N TRP A 48 25.80 3.11 7.27
CA TRP A 48 25.59 1.67 7.16
C TRP A 48 26.65 0.98 6.30
N GLN A 49 27.04 1.57 5.17
CA GLN A 49 28.14 1.07 4.33
C GLN A 49 29.44 0.96 5.11
N TYR A 50 29.77 1.97 5.94
CA TYR A 50 30.97 1.94 6.77
C TYR A 50 30.89 0.81 7.80
N ILE A 51 29.80 0.73 8.56
CA ILE A 51 29.61 -0.30 9.61
C ILE A 51 29.70 -1.72 9.03
N GLU A 52 29.11 -1.95 7.85
CA GLU A 52 29.17 -3.24 7.15
C GLU A 52 30.58 -3.55 6.63
N ALA A 53 31.29 -2.55 6.09
CA ALA A 53 32.64 -2.73 5.59
C ALA A 53 33.65 -2.99 6.71
N THR A 54 33.46 -2.39 7.89
CA THR A 54 34.34 -2.55 9.05
C THR A 54 33.88 -3.65 10.01
N ASN A 55 32.76 -4.31 9.73
CA ASN A 55 32.12 -5.32 10.59
C ASN A 55 32.00 -4.84 12.05
N SER A 56 31.65 -3.56 12.22
CA SER A 56 31.54 -2.89 13.52
C SER A 56 30.15 -3.09 14.13
N GLU A 57 30.03 -2.84 15.45
CA GLU A 57 28.72 -2.95 16.11
C GLU A 57 27.75 -1.87 15.59
N PRO A 58 26.54 -2.25 15.16
CA PRO A 58 25.56 -1.32 14.64
C PRO A 58 24.96 -0.47 15.77
N ASN A 59 24.77 0.83 15.49
CA ASN A 59 24.10 1.77 16.40
C ASN A 59 22.90 2.44 15.69
N PRO A 60 21.73 1.77 15.68
CA PRO A 60 20.47 2.34 15.19
C PRO A 60 20.12 3.65 15.90
N ALA A 61 19.46 4.58 15.20
CA ALA A 61 19.15 5.87 15.77
C ALA A 61 17.99 5.78 16.77
N GLN A 62 18.05 6.62 17.80
CA GLN A 62 16.91 6.93 18.65
C GLN A 62 16.25 8.20 18.12
N VAL A 63 14.94 8.17 17.90
CA VAL A 63 14.21 9.30 17.30
C VAL A 63 12.99 9.63 18.13
N THR A 64 12.77 10.93 18.34
CA THR A 64 11.56 11.48 18.96
C THR A 64 10.69 12.09 17.88
N PHE A 65 9.49 11.55 17.69
CA PHE A 65 8.49 12.04 16.75
C PHE A 65 7.46 12.90 17.45
N ILE A 66 7.24 14.12 16.98
CA ILE A 66 6.29 15.09 17.55
C ILE A 66 5.07 15.16 16.64
N THR A 67 3.91 14.73 17.13
CA THR A 67 2.65 14.63 16.37
C THR A 67 1.77 15.87 16.47
N ASP A 68 1.92 16.66 17.53
CA ASP A 68 1.23 17.95 17.70
C ASP A 68 2.19 19.00 18.26
N GLN A 69 2.48 20.03 17.47
CA GLN A 69 3.34 21.16 17.90
C GLN A 69 2.58 22.16 18.79
N THR A 70 1.26 22.25 18.66
CA THR A 70 0.46 23.32 19.27
C THR A 70 0.18 23.09 20.74
N ALA A 71 0.16 21.82 21.16
CA ALA A 71 -0.08 21.41 22.54
C ALA A 71 1.19 21.34 23.40
N MET A 72 2.37 21.68 22.85
CA MET A 72 3.63 21.50 23.57
C MET A 72 4.01 22.69 24.45
N ALA A 73 4.24 22.42 25.74
CA ALA A 73 4.83 23.36 26.69
C ALA A 73 6.31 22.99 26.97
N GLY A 74 7.20 23.17 25.99
CA GLY A 74 8.63 22.91 26.19
C GLY A 74 9.46 22.79 24.91
N ASN A 75 10.78 22.76 25.08
CA ASN A 75 11.76 22.62 24.00
C ASN A 75 12.20 21.15 23.89
N LEU A 76 11.31 20.26 23.42
CA LEU A 76 11.67 18.88 23.09
C LEU A 76 12.43 18.86 21.76
N PHE A 77 13.59 18.21 21.74
CA PHE A 77 14.32 17.93 20.51
C PHE A 77 13.70 16.71 19.84
N GLY A 78 13.05 16.91 18.70
CA GLY A 78 12.39 15.86 17.94
C GLY A 78 12.03 16.28 16.52
N GLU A 79 11.69 15.31 15.69
CA GLU A 79 11.22 15.50 14.32
C GLU A 79 9.69 15.63 14.32
N VAL A 80 9.17 16.70 13.73
CA VAL A 80 7.72 16.89 13.67
C VAL A 80 7.13 16.07 12.54
N ILE A 81 6.13 15.24 12.87
CA ILE A 81 5.40 14.42 11.93
C ILE A 81 3.95 14.88 11.87
N HIS A 82 3.48 15.16 10.66
CA HIS A 82 2.08 15.41 10.35
C HIS A 82 1.74 14.70 9.04
N TYR A 83 0.45 14.64 8.72
CA TYR A 83 0.02 14.12 7.42
C TYR A 83 0.65 14.93 6.28
N GLY A 84 1.32 14.25 5.35
CA GLY A 84 2.07 14.88 4.27
C GLY A 84 3.55 15.17 4.59
N SER A 85 4.04 14.89 5.80
CA SER A 85 5.48 15.00 6.08
C SER A 85 6.28 13.94 5.30
N PRO A 86 7.51 14.24 4.84
CA PRO A 86 8.33 13.27 4.10
C PRO A 86 8.58 11.99 4.89
N ARG A 87 8.77 12.11 6.21
CA ARG A 87 8.99 10.98 7.12
C ARG A 87 7.78 10.07 7.20
N LEU A 88 6.58 10.63 7.31
CA LEU A 88 5.36 9.81 7.35
C LEU A 88 5.18 9.04 6.04
N ASN A 89 5.47 9.68 4.90
CA ASN A 89 5.44 9.00 3.61
C ASN A 89 6.45 7.86 3.53
N GLN A 90 7.68 8.03 4.05
CA GLN A 90 8.66 6.94 4.14
C GLN A 90 8.15 5.77 4.99
N LEU A 91 7.47 6.05 6.10
CA LEU A 91 6.88 5.01 6.95
C LEU A 91 5.74 4.28 6.22
N PHE A 92 4.89 4.98 5.48
CA PHE A 92 3.87 4.35 4.65
C PHE A 92 4.48 3.46 3.56
N HIS A 93 5.54 3.91 2.90
CA HIS A 93 6.27 3.09 1.94
C HIS A 93 6.87 1.83 2.59
N ALA A 94 7.54 1.98 3.73
CA ALA A 94 8.09 0.85 4.48
C ALA A 94 7.00 -0.14 4.91
N THR A 95 5.84 0.37 5.37
CA THR A 95 4.67 -0.46 5.73
C THR A 95 4.19 -1.27 4.52
N GLY A 96 4.09 -0.62 3.35
CA GLY A 96 3.70 -1.30 2.11
C GLY A 96 4.67 -2.40 1.71
N GLU A 97 5.97 -2.18 1.85
CA GLU A 97 7.00 -3.18 1.53
C GLU A 97 6.99 -4.36 2.51
N LEU A 98 6.90 -4.09 3.82
CA LEU A 98 6.92 -5.10 4.86
C LEU A 98 5.63 -5.92 4.90
N GLY A 99 4.48 -5.29 4.60
CA GLY A 99 3.17 -5.91 4.56
C GLY A 99 2.75 -6.42 3.17
N ALA A 100 3.65 -6.43 2.18
CA ALA A 100 3.31 -6.80 0.80
C ALA A 100 2.87 -8.26 0.65
N TYR A 101 3.47 -9.16 1.44
CA TYR A 101 3.23 -10.59 1.38
C TYR A 101 3.22 -11.25 2.76
N VAL A 102 2.19 -12.05 3.03
CA VAL A 102 2.11 -12.87 4.25
C VAL A 102 1.85 -14.34 3.92
N GLN A 103 2.26 -15.22 4.82
CA GLN A 103 1.84 -16.62 4.81
C GLN A 103 1.26 -16.95 6.18
N LEU A 104 -0.01 -17.35 6.21
CA LEU A 104 -0.77 -17.54 7.44
C LEU A 104 -1.54 -18.86 7.42
N PHE A 105 -1.71 -19.45 8.59
CA PHE A 105 -2.43 -20.70 8.82
C PHE A 105 -3.59 -20.44 9.76
N GLU A 106 -4.79 -20.87 9.37
CA GLU A 106 -5.97 -20.72 10.21
C GLU A 106 -5.81 -21.51 11.51
N LYS A 107 -6.14 -20.88 12.65
CA LYS A 107 -6.05 -21.52 13.95
C LYS A 107 -7.05 -22.66 14.03
N VAL A 108 -6.54 -23.84 14.35
CA VAL A 108 -7.34 -25.04 14.56
C VAL A 108 -7.32 -25.38 16.04
N ASP A 109 -8.49 -25.56 16.64
CA ASP A 109 -8.59 -26.04 18.02
C ASP A 109 -8.00 -27.46 18.11
N HIS A 110 -7.12 -27.71 19.08
CA HIS A 110 -6.53 -29.01 19.35
C HIS A 110 -7.58 -30.10 19.65
N ALA A 111 -8.81 -29.72 20.02
CA ALA A 111 -9.92 -30.66 20.18
C ALA A 111 -10.43 -31.22 18.84
N MET A 112 -10.25 -30.49 17.75
CA MET A 112 -10.47 -31.01 16.39
C MET A 112 -9.23 -31.86 16.05
N GLY A 113 -9.44 -33.11 15.66
CA GLY A 113 -8.36 -34.08 15.41
C GLY A 113 -7.42 -33.67 14.25
N GLN A 114 -7.25 -34.55 13.26
CA GLN A 114 -6.46 -34.17 12.08
C GLN A 114 -7.30 -33.29 11.16
N VAL A 115 -6.83 -32.07 10.93
CA VAL A 115 -7.48 -31.09 10.03
C VAL A 115 -6.59 -30.87 8.81
N ILE A 116 -7.22 -30.76 7.65
CA ILE A 116 -6.56 -30.53 6.37
C ILE A 116 -6.76 -29.06 6.02
N LEU A 117 -5.66 -28.32 5.88
CA LEU A 117 -5.75 -26.95 5.39
C LEU A 117 -5.56 -26.89 3.87
N THR A 118 -6.45 -26.17 3.21
CA THR A 118 -6.40 -25.91 1.78
C THR A 118 -5.68 -24.58 1.50
N PRO A 119 -4.74 -24.55 0.54
CA PRO A 119 -4.02 -23.33 0.20
C PRO A 119 -4.87 -22.38 -0.66
N TRP A 120 -4.96 -21.14 -0.24
CA TRP A 120 -5.59 -20.02 -0.93
C TRP A 120 -4.55 -18.92 -1.19
N LEU A 121 -4.60 -18.32 -2.37
CA LEU A 121 -3.88 -17.08 -2.65
C LEU A 121 -4.87 -15.92 -2.54
N GLY A 122 -4.69 -15.06 -1.55
CA GLY A 122 -5.43 -13.81 -1.40
C GLY A 122 -4.65 -12.66 -2.01
N VAL A 123 -5.32 -11.80 -2.78
CA VAL A 123 -4.72 -10.61 -3.39
C VAL A 123 -5.70 -9.46 -3.34
N ASN A 124 -5.23 -8.29 -2.87
CA ASN A 124 -6.00 -7.06 -2.85
C ASN A 124 -5.52 -6.14 -3.97
N PHE A 125 -6.44 -5.81 -4.89
CA PHE A 125 -6.21 -4.95 -6.03
C PHE A 125 -6.78 -3.56 -5.78
N LYS A 126 -6.05 -2.54 -6.23
CA LYS A 126 -6.55 -1.19 -6.40
C LYS A 126 -6.68 -0.89 -7.89
N VAL A 127 -7.89 -0.56 -8.32
CA VAL A 127 -8.16 -0.13 -9.69
C VAL A 127 -8.47 1.37 -9.67
N SER A 128 -7.60 2.15 -10.30
CA SER A 128 -7.73 3.60 -10.40
C SER A 128 -8.12 3.98 -11.83
N TYR A 129 -9.33 4.52 -12.00
CA TYR A 129 -9.81 5.13 -13.23
C TYR A 129 -9.38 6.61 -13.23
N CYS A 130 -8.40 6.95 -14.06
CA CYS A 130 -7.74 8.25 -14.09
C CYS A 130 -8.15 9.05 -15.34
N CYS A 131 -8.61 10.28 -15.14
CA CYS A 131 -8.75 11.33 -16.14
C CYS A 131 -8.57 12.70 -15.45
N ASP A 132 -9.43 13.69 -15.74
CA ASP A 132 -9.54 14.93 -14.96
C ASP A 132 -9.91 14.70 -13.49
N ARG A 133 -10.48 13.53 -13.18
CA ARG A 133 -10.74 13.04 -11.83
C ARG A 133 -10.24 11.61 -11.71
N THR A 134 -9.80 11.26 -10.50
CA THR A 134 -9.41 9.88 -10.19
C THR A 134 -10.51 9.22 -9.36
N LYS A 135 -11.04 8.10 -9.85
CA LYS A 135 -11.91 7.20 -9.09
C LYS A 135 -11.14 5.94 -8.75
N GLU A 136 -11.06 5.59 -7.48
CA GLU A 136 -10.38 4.38 -7.02
C GLU A 136 -11.40 3.36 -6.50
N MET A 137 -11.20 2.10 -6.88
CA MET A 137 -11.97 0.94 -6.41
C MET A 137 -11.00 -0.08 -5.84
N MET A 138 -11.40 -0.76 -4.76
CA MET A 138 -10.63 -1.86 -4.18
C MET A 138 -11.37 -3.17 -4.41
N TYR A 139 -10.62 -4.20 -4.78
CA TYR A 139 -11.15 -5.54 -4.96
C TYR A 139 -10.30 -6.53 -4.17
N SER A 140 -10.96 -7.38 -3.39
CA SER A 140 -10.31 -8.46 -2.67
C SER A 140 -10.69 -9.80 -3.29
N PHE A 141 -9.71 -10.51 -3.84
CA PHE A 141 -9.94 -11.83 -4.41
C PHE A 141 -9.10 -12.90 -3.72
N GLY A 142 -9.71 -14.06 -3.55
CA GLY A 142 -9.06 -15.28 -3.11
C GLY A 142 -9.20 -16.34 -4.18
N ILE A 143 -8.13 -17.07 -4.47
CA ILE A 143 -8.19 -18.24 -5.36
C ILE A 143 -7.68 -19.47 -4.65
N ASN A 144 -8.49 -20.52 -4.65
CA ASN A 144 -8.09 -21.81 -4.11
C ASN A 144 -7.05 -22.44 -5.04
N LEU A 145 -5.87 -22.75 -4.50
CA LEU A 145 -4.74 -23.26 -5.29
C LEU A 145 -4.83 -24.77 -5.60
N LEU A 146 -5.89 -25.45 -5.13
CA LEU A 146 -6.22 -26.83 -5.50
C LEU A 146 -7.29 -26.87 -6.59
N THR A 147 -8.41 -26.17 -6.38
CA THR A 147 -9.58 -26.24 -7.27
C THR A 147 -9.59 -25.16 -8.35
N GLY A 148 -8.90 -24.04 -8.10
CA GLY A 148 -8.95 -22.85 -8.95
C GLY A 148 -10.22 -22.01 -8.80
N VAL A 149 -11.06 -22.30 -7.80
CA VAL A 149 -12.24 -21.49 -7.49
C VAL A 149 -11.81 -20.10 -7.01
N ILE A 150 -12.40 -19.07 -7.60
CA ILE A 150 -12.19 -17.67 -7.22
C ILE A 150 -13.34 -17.25 -6.28
N LYS A 151 -12.99 -16.55 -5.21
CA LYS A 151 -13.91 -15.97 -4.23
C LYS A 151 -13.66 -14.46 -4.19
N GLU A 152 -14.74 -13.69 -4.33
CA GLU A 152 -14.74 -12.24 -4.13
C GLU A 152 -14.86 -11.92 -2.63
N ASP A 153 -14.54 -10.69 -2.25
CA ASP A 153 -14.53 -10.23 -0.85
C ASP A 153 -13.74 -11.16 0.09
N PHE A 154 -12.61 -11.67 -0.40
CA PHE A 154 -11.81 -12.66 0.33
C PHE A 154 -11.27 -12.10 1.66
N HIS A 155 -10.97 -10.79 1.71
CA HIS A 155 -10.52 -10.13 2.93
C HIS A 155 -11.52 -10.28 4.09
N GLU A 156 -12.83 -10.23 3.84
CA GLU A 156 -13.85 -10.45 4.89
C GLU A 156 -13.77 -11.87 5.47
N THR A 157 -13.41 -12.84 4.64
CA THR A 157 -13.22 -14.24 5.09
C THR A 157 -12.00 -14.34 6.01
N ILE A 158 -10.91 -13.67 5.65
CA ILE A 158 -9.69 -13.63 6.46
C ILE A 158 -9.91 -12.82 7.74
N TYR A 159 -10.67 -11.74 7.70
CA TYR A 159 -10.92 -10.93 8.89
C TYR A 159 -11.78 -11.67 9.94
N ALA A 160 -12.62 -12.61 9.50
CA ALA A 160 -13.48 -13.39 10.38
C ALA A 160 -12.80 -14.58 11.06
N SER A 161 -11.59 -14.94 10.64
CA SER A 161 -10.83 -16.10 11.14
C SER A 161 -9.58 -15.65 11.90
N ASP A 162 -9.16 -16.47 12.86
CA ASP A 162 -7.89 -16.28 13.56
C ASP A 162 -6.76 -17.03 12.86
N PHE A 163 -5.58 -16.42 12.80
CA PHE A 163 -4.42 -16.97 12.11
C PHE A 163 -3.18 -17.03 12.99
N ASP A 164 -2.29 -17.97 12.66
CA ASP A 164 -0.92 -18.05 13.14
C ASP A 164 0.07 -18.03 11.97
N THR A 165 1.32 -17.64 12.26
CA THR A 165 2.45 -17.65 11.32
C THR A 165 3.05 -19.05 11.16
N GLU A 166 2.84 -19.92 12.14
CA GLU A 166 3.29 -21.31 12.14
C GLU A 166 2.10 -22.27 12.20
N PRO A 167 2.15 -23.41 11.49
CA PRO A 167 1.07 -24.38 11.52
C PRO A 167 1.07 -25.18 12.82
N ALA A 168 -0.13 -25.52 13.32
CA ALA A 168 -0.28 -26.40 14.46
C ALA A 168 0.18 -27.84 14.16
N GLU A 169 0.64 -28.56 15.18
CA GLU A 169 1.20 -29.93 15.04
C GLU A 169 0.20 -30.95 14.44
N ASN A 170 -1.11 -30.72 14.58
CA ASN A 170 -2.18 -31.58 14.09
C ASN A 170 -2.64 -31.29 12.65
N VAL A 171 -1.94 -30.42 11.93
CA VAL A 171 -2.34 -29.95 10.60
C VAL A 171 -1.58 -30.65 9.47
N PHE A 172 -2.33 -31.12 8.47
CA PHE A 172 -1.76 -31.56 7.20
C PHE A 172 -1.81 -30.45 6.14
N HIS A 173 -0.63 -30.12 5.62
CA HIS A 173 -0.45 -29.13 4.56
C HIS A 173 -0.64 -29.79 3.19
N VAL A 174 -1.67 -29.38 2.45
CA VAL A 174 -1.82 -29.80 1.06
C VAL A 174 -0.92 -28.94 0.17
N GLN A 175 -0.06 -29.58 -0.61
CA GLN A 175 0.72 -28.86 -1.62
C GLN A 175 -0.22 -28.30 -2.70
N TYR A 176 0.01 -27.04 -3.09
CA TYR A 176 -0.76 -26.42 -4.16
C TYR A 176 -0.52 -27.14 -5.50
N ILE A 177 -1.61 -27.38 -6.24
CA ILE A 177 -1.56 -27.93 -7.60
C ILE A 177 -1.34 -26.78 -8.60
N ILE A 178 -1.99 -25.65 -8.35
CA ILE A 178 -1.87 -24.42 -9.13
C ILE A 178 -0.78 -23.57 -8.50
N LYS A 179 0.28 -23.27 -9.25
CA LYS A 179 1.35 -22.39 -8.77
C LYS A 179 0.80 -20.98 -8.51
N PRO A 180 1.24 -20.29 -7.44
CA PRO A 180 0.78 -18.93 -7.12
C PRO A 180 0.88 -17.94 -8.29
N ALA A 181 1.95 -18.00 -9.09
CA ALA A 181 2.10 -17.13 -10.26
C ALA A 181 0.96 -17.32 -11.29
N ARG A 182 0.56 -18.56 -11.58
CA ARG A 182 -0.57 -18.86 -12.50
C ARG A 182 -1.91 -18.48 -11.89
N ALA A 183 -2.02 -18.59 -10.57
CA ALA A 183 -3.23 -18.17 -9.87
C ALA A 183 -3.39 -16.65 -9.92
N LEU A 184 -2.29 -15.90 -9.78
CA LEU A 184 -2.26 -14.46 -9.94
C LEU A 184 -2.65 -14.01 -11.36
N GLU A 185 -2.16 -14.68 -12.40
CA GLU A 185 -2.57 -14.42 -13.78
C GLU A 185 -4.10 -14.55 -13.96
N ARG A 186 -4.72 -15.54 -13.31
CA ARG A 186 -6.18 -15.73 -13.34
C ARG A 186 -6.92 -14.63 -12.59
N LEU A 187 -6.38 -14.17 -11.46
CA LEU A 187 -6.97 -13.06 -10.72
C LEU A 187 -6.88 -11.75 -11.51
N ASN A 188 -5.76 -11.49 -12.18
CA ASN A 188 -5.63 -10.35 -13.09
C ASN A 188 -6.69 -10.40 -14.21
N ALA A 189 -6.86 -11.56 -14.86
CA ALA A 189 -7.88 -11.72 -15.89
C ALA A 189 -9.32 -11.54 -15.36
N ALA A 190 -9.58 -11.91 -14.09
CA ALA A 190 -10.87 -11.68 -13.45
C ALA A 190 -11.12 -10.17 -13.23
N VAL A 191 -10.12 -9.44 -12.74
CA VAL A 191 -10.17 -7.98 -12.57
C VAL A 191 -10.38 -7.29 -13.93
N GLU A 192 -9.63 -7.69 -14.96
CA GLU A 192 -9.79 -7.17 -16.33
C GLU A 192 -11.21 -7.39 -16.85
N SER A 193 -11.80 -8.57 -16.65
CA SER A 193 -13.18 -8.83 -17.06
C SER A 193 -14.21 -7.98 -16.33
N ILE A 194 -13.96 -7.60 -15.06
CA ILE A 194 -14.82 -6.67 -14.32
C ILE A 194 -14.70 -5.27 -14.92
N ILE A 195 -13.48 -4.81 -15.16
CA ILE A 195 -13.21 -3.51 -15.78
C ILE A 195 -13.86 -3.41 -17.16
N GLU A 196 -13.80 -4.46 -17.99
CA GLU A 196 -14.43 -4.48 -19.31
C GLU A 196 -15.96 -4.34 -19.24
N LYS A 197 -16.59 -4.88 -18.19
CA LYS A 197 -18.06 -4.83 -17.99
C LYS A 197 -18.55 -3.57 -17.29
N ASP A 198 -17.64 -2.83 -16.66
CA ASP A 198 -17.97 -1.58 -15.98
C ASP A 198 -18.47 -0.51 -16.96
N ASP A 199 -19.17 0.49 -16.42
CA ASP A 199 -19.63 1.63 -17.20
C ASP A 199 -18.47 2.58 -17.53
N HIS A 200 -18.12 2.67 -18.83
CA HIS A 200 -17.07 3.54 -19.37
C HIS A 200 -17.57 4.93 -19.79
N SER A 201 -18.77 5.33 -19.37
CA SER A 201 -19.34 6.66 -19.63
C SER A 201 -18.40 7.79 -19.18
N TRP A 202 -17.64 7.59 -18.11
CA TRP A 202 -16.66 8.55 -17.59
C TRP A 202 -15.61 8.97 -18.62
N ALA A 203 -15.11 8.02 -19.42
CA ALA A 203 -14.09 8.30 -20.44
C ALA A 203 -14.67 9.15 -21.59
N ILE A 204 -15.92 8.86 -21.97
CA ILE A 204 -16.65 9.62 -23.00
C ILE A 204 -16.92 11.05 -22.50
N GLU A 205 -17.29 11.23 -21.23
CA GLU A 205 -17.48 12.55 -20.64
C GLU A 205 -16.18 13.34 -20.55
N ALA A 206 -15.08 12.70 -20.14
CA ALA A 206 -13.75 13.32 -20.10
C ALA A 206 -13.34 13.82 -21.49
N GLN A 207 -13.56 13.02 -22.54
CA GLN A 207 -13.28 13.43 -23.91
C GLN A 207 -14.11 14.65 -24.35
N LYS A 208 -15.39 14.73 -23.96
CA LYS A 208 -16.23 15.91 -24.25
C LYS A 208 -15.75 17.16 -23.53
N ARG A 209 -15.29 17.03 -22.28
CA ARG A 209 -14.69 18.13 -21.50
C ARG A 209 -13.39 18.60 -22.14
N TRP A 210 -12.53 17.66 -22.52
CA TRP A 210 -11.30 17.96 -23.26
C TRP A 210 -11.57 18.76 -24.54
N GLN A 211 -12.52 18.32 -25.38
CA GLN A 211 -12.88 19.06 -26.60
C GLN A 211 -13.45 20.47 -26.33
N ARG A 212 -14.05 20.68 -25.15
CA ARG A 212 -14.53 22.00 -24.75
C ARG A 212 -13.37 22.89 -24.35
N ASP A 213 -12.47 22.39 -23.51
CA ASP A 213 -11.34 23.14 -23.00
C ASP A 213 -10.31 23.42 -24.11
N GLN A 214 -10.10 22.46 -25.01
CA GLN A 214 -9.29 22.65 -26.21
C GLN A 214 -9.85 23.79 -27.09
N ARG A 215 -11.17 23.85 -27.29
CA ARG A 215 -11.81 24.95 -28.04
C ARG A 215 -11.65 26.30 -27.36
N VAL A 216 -11.71 26.33 -26.03
CA VAL A 216 -11.47 27.55 -25.26
C VAL A 216 -10.02 28.00 -25.43
N LEU A 217 -9.06 27.08 -25.32
CA LEU A 217 -7.65 27.36 -25.56
C LEU A 217 -7.44 27.89 -26.99
N ASP A 218 -7.99 27.21 -27.99
CA ASP A 218 -7.86 27.60 -29.40
C ASP A 218 -8.43 29.00 -29.66
N TYR A 219 -9.56 29.36 -29.05
CA TYR A 219 -10.18 30.69 -29.16
C TYR A 219 -9.27 31.81 -28.62
N PHE A 220 -8.53 31.57 -27.53
CA PHE A 220 -7.60 32.59 -27.00
C PHE A 220 -6.42 32.89 -27.93
N TYR A 221 -6.10 31.98 -28.85
CA TYR A 221 -4.97 32.11 -29.78
C TYR A 221 -5.43 32.13 -31.25
N GLU A 222 -6.72 32.40 -31.53
CA GLU A 222 -7.30 32.36 -32.88
C GLU A 222 -6.67 33.41 -33.82
N ASP A 223 -6.39 34.61 -33.29
CA ASP A 223 -5.81 35.73 -34.04
C ASP A 223 -4.27 35.74 -34.06
N VAL A 224 -3.63 34.68 -33.55
CA VAL A 224 -2.16 34.58 -33.45
C VAL A 224 -1.63 33.67 -34.58
N GLU A 225 -1.00 34.26 -35.60
CA GLU A 225 -0.47 33.50 -36.76
C GLU A 225 0.59 32.48 -36.36
N ASP A 226 1.57 32.89 -35.54
CA ASP A 226 2.60 32.00 -34.98
C ASP A 226 2.28 31.67 -33.53
N LYS A 227 1.70 30.47 -33.32
CA LYS A 227 1.34 30.01 -31.97
C LYS A 227 2.58 29.93 -31.08
N PRO A 228 2.58 30.60 -29.92
CA PRO A 228 3.72 30.61 -29.02
C PRO A 228 3.93 29.26 -28.33
N GLU A 229 5.13 29.02 -27.81
CA GLU A 229 5.49 27.80 -27.08
C GLU A 229 4.56 27.53 -25.89
N CYS A 230 4.03 28.57 -25.24
CA CYS A 230 3.08 28.43 -24.14
C CYS A 230 1.78 27.73 -24.56
N TYR A 231 1.29 27.94 -25.80
CA TYR A 231 0.11 27.24 -26.33
C TYR A 231 0.39 25.74 -26.47
N GLU A 232 1.56 25.36 -27.00
CA GLU A 232 1.93 23.96 -27.19
C GLU A 232 2.10 23.23 -25.85
N ILE A 233 2.70 23.90 -24.84
CA ILE A 233 2.80 23.38 -23.47
C ILE A 233 1.42 23.17 -22.86
N GLU A 234 0.52 24.15 -22.99
CA GLU A 234 -0.82 24.10 -22.40
C GLU A 234 -1.71 23.06 -23.11
N ARG A 235 -1.62 22.95 -24.45
CA ARG A 235 -2.30 21.90 -25.22
C ARG A 235 -1.85 20.51 -24.77
N LYS A 236 -0.54 20.31 -24.61
CA LYS A 236 0.01 19.03 -24.15
C LYS A 236 -0.41 18.72 -22.71
N ALA A 237 -0.44 19.72 -21.83
CA ALA A 237 -0.94 19.55 -20.46
C ALA A 237 -2.43 19.15 -20.44
N LEU A 238 -3.26 19.75 -21.30
CA LEU A 238 -4.67 19.35 -21.45
C LEU A 238 -4.80 17.91 -21.97
N GLU A 239 -3.99 17.53 -22.95
CA GLU A 239 -3.96 16.16 -23.47
C GLU A 239 -3.60 15.16 -22.36
N GLU A 240 -2.52 15.40 -21.60
CA GLU A 240 -2.09 14.54 -20.50
C GLU A 240 -3.12 14.47 -19.36
N GLN A 241 -3.80 15.58 -19.06
CA GLN A 241 -4.81 15.65 -18.00
C GLN A 241 -6.08 14.86 -18.34
N TYR A 242 -6.52 14.91 -19.60
CA TYR A 242 -7.76 14.26 -20.03
C TYR A 242 -7.55 12.85 -20.61
N GLU A 243 -6.30 12.41 -20.76
CA GLU A 243 -5.98 11.05 -21.20
C GLU A 243 -6.53 10.02 -20.20
N SER A 244 -7.57 9.30 -20.63
CA SER A 244 -8.23 8.29 -19.81
C SER A 244 -7.33 7.06 -19.66
N LYS A 245 -6.93 6.74 -18.43
CA LYS A 245 -6.09 5.58 -18.10
C LYS A 245 -6.72 4.78 -16.98
N ILE A 246 -6.62 3.46 -17.06
CA ILE A 246 -6.99 2.57 -15.96
C ILE A 246 -5.69 1.97 -15.44
N LYS A 247 -5.42 2.17 -14.15
CA LYS A 247 -4.25 1.62 -13.47
C LYS A 247 -4.71 0.52 -12.53
N ILE A 248 -4.07 -0.65 -12.63
CA ILE A 248 -4.28 -1.78 -11.71
C ILE A 248 -3.01 -1.92 -10.89
N ASP A 249 -3.11 -1.74 -9.57
CA ASP A 249 -2.02 -1.94 -8.62
C ASP A 249 -2.38 -3.07 -7.66
N ILE A 250 -1.42 -3.94 -7.34
CA ILE A 250 -1.56 -4.89 -6.23
C ILE A 250 -1.13 -4.18 -4.95
N ILE A 251 -2.03 -4.08 -3.97
CA ILE A 251 -1.74 -3.46 -2.68
C ILE A 251 -0.92 -4.41 -1.81
N ASN A 252 -1.40 -5.65 -1.68
CA ASN A 252 -0.75 -6.73 -0.96
C ASN A 252 -1.36 -8.07 -1.38
N GLY A 253 -0.72 -9.15 -0.96
CA GLY A 253 -1.26 -10.49 -1.11
C GLY A 253 -0.72 -11.43 -0.05
N GLY A 254 -1.14 -12.68 -0.10
CA GLY A 254 -0.64 -13.68 0.83
C GLY A 254 -1.13 -15.08 0.52
N LEU A 255 -0.43 -16.06 1.07
CA LEU A 255 -0.88 -17.45 1.10
C LEU A 255 -1.58 -17.73 2.42
N PHE A 256 -2.83 -18.17 2.34
CA PHE A 256 -3.66 -18.50 3.48
C PHE A 256 -4.02 -19.96 3.42
N TYR A 257 -3.79 -20.69 4.50
CA TYR A 257 -4.16 -22.09 4.63
C TYR A 257 -5.42 -22.18 5.49
N LEU A 258 -6.54 -22.52 4.86
CA LEU A 258 -7.89 -22.49 5.47
C LEU A 258 -8.49 -23.89 5.58
N PHE A 259 -9.23 -24.17 6.66
CA PHE A 259 -9.85 -25.48 6.90
C PHE A 259 -11.20 -25.69 6.17
#